data_AF-A0A6P1E3J6-F1
#
_entry.id   AF-A0A6P1E3J6-F1
#
_cell.length_a   1.000
_cell.length_b   1.000
_cell.length_c   1.000
_cell.angle_alpha   90.00
_cell.angle_beta   90.00
_cell.angle_gamma   90.00
#
_symmetry.space_group_name_H-M   'P 1'
#
loop_
_entity.id
_entity.type
_entity.pdbx_description
1 polymer ?
#
loop_
_entity_poly.entity_id
_entity_poly.type
_entity_poly.pdbx_seq_one_letter_code
_entity_poly.pdbx_strand_id
1 'polypeptide(L)'
;MPSSRPLPPGAILVNSVDGKGVCMRPSETGGERGKKKMAILGAVYGIAPFVRTPAQILAARFAEAAKPTSPSRPKPLDKHVRACLKRDEADTTAPQNAEIFAWLAQQNALRDPDQSHSTVALIDGQTSFWDAAQAVIPGEHVTEILDLLHAAGDVSEAANLLHPNQA
;
A
#
# COMPACT_ATOMS: atom_id res chain seq x y z
N MET A 1 -7.72 -18.11 9.01
CA MET A 1 -8.04 -17.19 7.89
C MET A 1 -8.65 -18.04 6.78
N PRO A 2 -9.74 -17.61 6.13
CA PRO A 2 -10.29 -18.36 4.99
C PRO A 2 -9.21 -18.51 3.90
N SER A 3 -9.21 -19.65 3.20
CA SER A 3 -8.26 -19.90 2.11
C SER A 3 -8.60 -18.97 0.94
N SER A 4 -7.64 -18.14 0.53
CA SER A 4 -7.76 -17.32 -0.68
C SER A 4 -7.95 -18.24 -1.89
N ARG A 5 -8.81 -17.86 -2.83
CA ARG A 5 -8.97 -18.56 -4.11
C ARG A 5 -8.05 -17.95 -5.17
N PRO A 6 -7.63 -18.71 -6.19
CA PRO A 6 -6.97 -18.16 -7.36
C PRO A 6 -7.79 -17.00 -7.96
N LEU A 7 -7.09 -15.98 -8.46
CA LEU A 7 -7.74 -14.84 -9.09
C LEU A 7 -8.38 -15.23 -10.43
N PRO A 8 -9.47 -14.55 -10.84
CA PRO A 8 -10.05 -14.78 -12.15
C PRO A 8 -9.11 -14.24 -13.26
N PRO A 9 -9.01 -14.91 -14.42
CA PRO A 9 -8.16 -14.48 -15.52
C PRO A 9 -8.33 -13.01 -15.88
N GLY A 10 -7.21 -12.32 -16.13
CA GLY A 10 -7.19 -10.89 -16.48
C GLY A 10 -7.36 -9.92 -15.31
N ALA A 11 -7.55 -10.40 -14.07
CA ALA A 11 -7.42 -9.56 -12.89
C ALA A 11 -5.95 -9.11 -12.68
N ILE A 12 -5.78 -7.97 -12.05
CA ILE A 12 -4.49 -7.45 -11.58
C ILE A 12 -4.33 -7.85 -10.12
N LEU A 13 -3.19 -8.46 -9.77
CA LEU A 13 -2.82 -8.75 -8.39
C LEU A 13 -2.15 -7.51 -7.78
N VAL A 14 -2.77 -6.92 -6.77
CA VAL A 14 -2.26 -5.70 -6.12
C VAL A 14 -1.72 -6.04 -4.75
N ASN A 15 -0.48 -5.65 -4.50
CA ASN A 15 0.18 -5.63 -3.21
C ASN A 15 0.37 -4.18 -2.79
N SER A 16 -0.07 -3.81 -1.60
CA SER A 16 0.20 -2.48 -1.05
C SER A 16 0.79 -2.57 0.34
N VAL A 17 1.79 -1.72 0.62
CA VAL A 17 2.43 -1.63 1.93
C VAL A 17 2.47 -0.18 2.38
N ASP A 18 2.14 0.05 3.65
CA ASP A 18 2.13 1.37 4.29
C ASP A 18 2.63 1.28 5.73
N GLY A 19 3.38 2.30 6.16
CA GLY A 19 3.77 2.51 7.54
C GLY A 19 2.78 3.42 8.26
N LYS A 20 2.07 2.91 9.29
CA LYS A 20 1.18 3.73 10.11
C LYS A 20 1.59 3.88 11.57
N GLY A 21 1.73 5.12 12.02
CA GLY A 21 1.90 5.45 13.44
C GLY A 21 0.62 5.16 14.25
N VAL A 22 0.67 4.13 15.09
CA VAL A 22 -0.42 3.71 15.99
C VAL A 22 -0.19 4.33 17.36
N CYS A 23 -1.19 5.04 17.88
CA CYS A 23 -1.17 5.55 19.25
C CYS A 23 -1.21 4.37 20.23
N MET A 24 -0.20 4.29 21.09
CA MET A 24 -0.11 3.25 22.10
C MET A 24 -0.93 3.63 23.32
N ARG A 25 -1.48 2.62 24.00
CA ARG A 25 -2.12 2.85 25.30
C ARG A 25 -1.05 3.17 26.35
N PRO A 26 -1.34 4.00 27.36
CA PRO A 26 -0.38 4.29 28.43
C PRO A 26 0.17 3.04 29.14
N SER A 27 -0.65 1.98 29.24
CA SER A 27 -0.23 0.69 29.78
C SER A 27 0.88 0.00 28.98
N GLU A 28 1.01 0.33 27.69
CA GLU A 28 2.00 -0.25 26.76
C GLU A 28 3.26 0.62 26.65
N THR A 29 3.31 1.75 27.36
CA THR A 29 4.36 2.77 27.26
C THR A 29 4.92 3.18 28.62
N GLY A 30 4.62 2.44 29.68
CA GLY A 30 5.05 2.79 31.04
C GLY A 30 4.36 4.02 31.62
N GLY A 31 3.16 4.37 31.14
CA GLY A 31 2.35 5.50 31.60
C GLY A 31 2.38 6.72 30.69
N GLU A 32 3.24 6.75 29.67
CA GLU A 32 3.36 7.87 28.73
C GLU A 32 2.16 7.97 27.79
N ARG A 33 1.47 9.12 27.79
CA ARG A 33 0.37 9.40 26.86
C ARG A 33 0.90 9.95 25.54
N GLY A 34 0.26 9.57 24.44
CA GLY A 34 0.54 10.14 23.12
C GLY A 34 1.70 9.50 22.35
N LYS A 35 2.41 8.53 22.94
CA LYS A 35 3.47 7.80 22.25
C LYS A 35 2.89 6.97 21.11
N LYS A 36 3.47 7.10 19.93
CA LYS A 36 3.10 6.31 18.74
C LYS A 36 4.18 5.28 18.45
N LYS A 37 3.78 4.09 18.01
CA LYS A 37 4.69 3.12 17.39
C LYS A 37 4.26 2.84 15.95
N MET A 38 5.23 2.67 15.06
CA MET A 38 5.00 2.44 13.64
C MET A 38 4.60 0.99 13.37
N ALA A 39 3.35 0.73 12.99
CA ALA A 39 2.91 -0.56 12.44
C ALA A 39 3.18 -0.60 10.94
N ILE A 40 3.52 -1.78 10.41
CA ILE A 40 3.46 -2.00 8.96
C ILE A 40 2.14 -2.66 8.62
N LEU A 41 1.47 -2.13 7.60
CA LEU A 41 0.26 -2.70 7.03
C LEU A 41 0.59 -3.25 5.65
N GLY A 42 0.21 -4.49 5.40
CA GLY A 42 0.18 -5.09 4.07
C GLY A 42 -1.26 -5.33 3.65
N ALA A 43 -1.57 -5.07 2.38
CA ALA A 43 -2.82 -5.50 1.77
C ALA A 43 -2.57 -6.19 0.44
N VAL A 44 -3.39 -7.19 0.14
CA VAL A 44 -3.33 -7.98 -1.08
C VAL A 44 -4.74 -8.23 -1.60
N TYR A 45 -4.96 -7.99 -2.88
CA TYR A 45 -6.27 -8.17 -3.51
C TYR A 45 -6.15 -8.27 -5.03
N GLY A 46 -7.14 -8.92 -5.65
CA GLY A 46 -7.34 -8.82 -7.10
C GLY A 46 -8.16 -7.60 -7.46
N ILE A 47 -7.98 -7.04 -8.64
CA ILE A 47 -8.87 -5.99 -9.17
C ILE A 47 -8.99 -6.10 -10.69
N ALA A 48 -10.18 -5.87 -11.24
CA ALA A 48 -10.33 -5.79 -12.69
C ALA A 48 -9.63 -4.53 -13.25
N PRO A 49 -9.06 -4.58 -14.47
CA PRO A 49 -8.48 -3.41 -15.11
C PRO A 49 -9.48 -2.25 -15.22
N PHE A 50 -8.99 -1.03 -14.97
CA PHE A 50 -9.80 0.19 -15.05
C PHE A 50 -9.15 1.23 -15.94
N VAL A 51 -9.34 1.04 -17.24
CA VAL A 51 -8.75 1.87 -18.30
C VAL A 51 -9.38 3.26 -18.29
N ARG A 52 -8.54 4.29 -18.29
CA ARG A 52 -8.94 5.70 -18.25
C ARG A 52 -8.03 6.54 -19.14
N THR A 53 -8.56 7.60 -19.72
CA THR A 53 -7.76 8.62 -20.42
C THR A 53 -7.14 9.60 -19.41
N PRO A 54 -6.04 10.30 -19.76
CA PRO A 54 -5.49 11.36 -18.91
C PRO A 54 -6.54 12.41 -18.52
N ALA A 55 -7.38 12.83 -19.46
CA ALA A 55 -8.49 13.75 -19.19
C ALA A 55 -9.49 13.21 -18.15
N GLN A 56 -9.83 11.91 -18.19
CA GLN A 56 -10.68 11.29 -17.17
C GLN A 56 -10.01 11.25 -15.78
N ILE A 57 -8.69 11.10 -15.72
CA ILE A 57 -7.94 11.16 -14.45
C ILE A 57 -7.97 12.56 -13.86
N LEU A 58 -7.68 13.58 -14.67
CA LEU A 58 -7.69 14.98 -14.24
C LEU A 58 -9.10 15.40 -13.79
N ALA A 59 -10.13 15.07 -14.57
CA ALA A 59 -11.51 15.37 -14.21
C ALA A 59 -11.90 14.72 -12.87
N ALA A 60 -11.51 13.46 -12.64
CA ALA A 60 -11.81 12.77 -11.37
C ALA A 60 -11.06 13.33 -10.15
N ARG A 61 -9.97 14.09 -10.35
CA ARG A 61 -9.15 14.66 -9.26
C ARG A 61 -9.41 16.13 -8.99
N PHE A 62 -9.75 16.92 -10.01
CA PHE A 62 -9.79 18.38 -9.93
C PHE A 62 -11.11 19.02 -10.34
N ALA A 63 -12.10 18.28 -10.86
CA ALA A 63 -13.37 18.89 -11.24
C ALA A 63 -14.24 19.19 -9.99
N GLU A 64 -14.68 20.44 -9.83
CA GLU A 64 -15.43 20.88 -8.64
C GLU A 64 -16.89 20.36 -8.58
N ALA A 65 -17.54 20.01 -9.68
CA ALA A 65 -18.95 19.58 -9.60
C ALA A 65 -19.55 18.84 -10.82
N ALA A 66 -18.89 18.76 -11.97
CA ALA A 66 -19.48 18.08 -13.12
C ALA A 66 -19.23 16.58 -13.01
N LYS A 67 -20.24 15.77 -12.62
CA LYS A 67 -20.19 14.32 -12.72
C LYS A 67 -20.14 13.93 -14.21
N PRO A 68 -19.01 13.46 -14.76
CA PRO A 68 -19.13 12.62 -15.94
C PRO A 68 -19.87 11.35 -15.49
N THR A 69 -20.56 10.66 -16.40
CA THR A 69 -20.96 9.26 -16.19
C THR A 69 -19.69 8.40 -16.13
N SER A 70 -18.92 8.55 -15.05
CA SER A 70 -17.70 7.78 -14.87
C SER A 70 -18.11 6.32 -14.74
N PRO A 71 -17.50 5.40 -15.51
CA PRO A 71 -17.78 3.99 -15.36
C PRO A 71 -17.54 3.59 -13.90
N SER A 72 -18.39 2.70 -13.38
CA SER A 72 -18.30 2.23 -12.01
C SER A 72 -16.91 1.63 -11.76
N ARG A 73 -16.20 2.15 -10.75
CA ARG A 73 -14.89 1.63 -10.39
C ARG A 73 -15.01 0.15 -10.00
N PRO A 74 -14.11 -0.73 -10.48
CA PRO A 74 -14.09 -2.12 -10.06
C PRO A 74 -13.83 -2.23 -8.55
N LYS A 75 -14.51 -3.20 -7.92
CA LYS A 75 -14.31 -3.50 -6.50
C LYS A 75 -13.12 -4.45 -6.33
N PRO A 76 -12.32 -4.29 -5.26
CA PRO A 76 -11.33 -5.28 -4.89
C PRO A 76 -11.95 -6.67 -4.69
N LEU A 77 -11.28 -7.69 -5.20
CA LEU A 77 -11.60 -9.10 -5.07
C LEU A 77 -10.77 -9.71 -3.96
N ASP A 78 -11.43 -10.37 -3.00
CA ASP A 78 -10.80 -11.12 -1.92
C ASP A 78 -9.70 -10.33 -1.19
N LYS A 79 -10.01 -9.08 -0.83
CA LYS A 79 -9.05 -8.17 -0.20
C LYS A 79 -8.73 -8.61 1.22
N HIS A 80 -7.47 -8.97 1.44
CA HIS A 80 -6.95 -9.24 2.77
C HIS A 80 -6.02 -8.12 3.20
N VAL A 81 -6.06 -7.79 4.50
CA VAL A 81 -5.21 -6.80 5.14
C VAL A 81 -4.62 -7.42 6.40
N ARG A 82 -3.33 -7.19 6.62
CA ARG A 82 -2.64 -7.57 7.85
C ARG A 82 -1.82 -6.38 8.34
N ALA A 83 -1.81 -6.17 9.65
CA ALA A 83 -0.94 -5.22 10.31
C ALA A 83 0.01 -5.95 11.26
N CYS A 84 1.22 -5.43 11.42
CA CYS A 84 2.22 -5.97 12.31
C CYS A 84 2.93 -4.83 13.07
N LEU A 85 3.08 -5.01 14.38
CA LEU A 85 3.78 -4.10 15.29
C LEU A 85 4.95 -4.81 16.00
N LYS A 86 5.43 -5.94 15.44
CA LYS A 86 6.51 -6.72 16.03
C LYS A 86 7.82 -5.91 16.06
N ARG A 87 8.58 -6.14 17.13
CA ARG A 87 9.86 -5.49 17.44
C ARG A 87 10.85 -6.53 17.91
N ASP A 88 12.13 -6.29 17.67
CA ASP A 88 13.21 -7.05 18.29
C ASP A 88 13.59 -6.42 19.65
N GLU A 89 14.60 -6.98 20.30
CA GLU A 89 15.12 -6.48 21.58
C GLU A 89 15.68 -5.05 21.49
N ALA A 90 16.08 -4.61 20.29
CA ALA A 90 16.56 -3.26 20.01
C ALA A 90 15.45 -2.30 19.53
N ASP A 91 14.17 -2.70 19.61
CA ASP A 91 12.98 -1.95 19.16
C ASP A 91 13.01 -1.56 17.66
N THR A 92 13.69 -2.35 16.81
CA THR A 92 13.74 -2.10 15.36
C THR A 92 12.49 -2.59 14.61
N THR A 93 12.31 -2.13 13.38
CA THR A 93 11.19 -2.50 12.48
C THR A 93 11.45 -3.76 11.66
N ALA A 94 12.65 -4.34 11.69
CA ALA A 94 12.98 -5.49 10.85
C ALA A 94 12.03 -6.69 11.03
N PRO A 95 11.61 -7.08 12.25
CA PRO A 95 10.72 -8.22 12.44
C PRO A 95 9.33 -8.02 11.85
N GLN A 96 8.77 -6.80 11.97
CA GLN A 96 7.45 -6.52 11.38
C GLN A 96 7.49 -6.44 9.86
N ASN A 97 8.59 -5.94 9.27
CA ASN A 97 8.78 -5.98 7.82
C ASN A 97 8.79 -7.44 7.36
N ALA A 98 9.67 -8.27 7.93
CA ALA A 98 9.78 -9.68 7.57
C ALA A 98 8.43 -10.42 7.66
N GLU A 99 7.66 -10.20 8.73
CA GLU A 99 6.33 -10.78 8.90
C GLU A 99 5.35 -10.40 7.79
N ILE A 100 5.25 -9.11 7.46
CA ILE A 100 4.30 -8.62 6.46
C ILE A 100 4.69 -9.09 5.07
N PHE A 101 5.97 -9.00 4.70
CA PHE A 101 6.45 -9.41 3.39
C PHE A 101 6.38 -10.94 3.19
N ALA A 102 6.69 -11.73 4.22
CA ALA A 102 6.48 -13.19 4.16
C ALA A 102 4.99 -13.53 4.01
N TRP A 103 4.10 -12.79 4.70
CA TRP A 103 2.66 -12.97 4.54
C TRP A 103 2.19 -12.59 3.13
N LEU A 104 2.67 -11.49 2.55
CA LEU A 104 2.34 -11.09 1.17
C LEU A 104 2.75 -12.17 0.16
N ALA A 105 3.97 -12.72 0.29
CA ALA A 105 4.44 -13.80 -0.57
C ALA A 105 3.50 -15.02 -0.55
N GLN A 106 3.07 -15.45 0.64
CA GLN A 106 2.11 -16.54 0.79
C GLN A 106 0.77 -16.20 0.15
N GLN A 107 0.30 -14.96 0.31
CA GLN A 107 -0.97 -14.53 -0.25
C GLN A 107 -0.95 -14.42 -1.79
N ASN A 108 0.20 -14.08 -2.37
CA ASN A 108 0.42 -14.05 -3.81
C ASN A 108 0.45 -15.48 -4.37
N ALA A 109 1.21 -16.39 -3.76
CA ALA A 109 1.27 -17.79 -4.19
C ALA A 109 -0.09 -18.50 -4.17
N LEU A 110 -1.00 -18.12 -3.24
CA LEU A 110 -2.37 -18.64 -3.20
C LEU A 110 -3.28 -18.06 -4.30
N ARG A 111 -3.00 -16.85 -4.77
CA ARG A 111 -3.84 -16.09 -5.70
C ARG A 111 -3.40 -16.24 -7.15
N ASP A 112 -2.11 -16.39 -7.36
CA ASP A 112 -1.46 -16.46 -8.66
C ASP A 112 -0.34 -17.51 -8.64
N PRO A 113 -0.70 -18.80 -8.50
CA PRO A 113 0.27 -19.88 -8.34
C PRO A 113 1.16 -20.08 -9.58
N ASP A 114 0.69 -19.68 -10.76
CA ASP A 114 1.43 -19.77 -12.03
C ASP A 114 2.08 -18.44 -12.46
N GLN A 115 1.94 -17.38 -11.65
CA GLN A 115 2.48 -16.04 -11.92
C GLN A 115 2.02 -15.47 -13.27
N SER A 116 0.76 -15.74 -13.63
CA SER A 116 0.17 -15.34 -14.90
C SER A 116 -0.48 -13.95 -14.86
N HIS A 117 -0.68 -13.38 -13.67
CA HIS A 117 -1.33 -12.08 -13.52
C HIS A 117 -0.32 -10.92 -13.55
N SER A 118 -0.73 -9.81 -14.16
CA SER A 118 -0.02 -8.54 -13.95
C SER A 118 -0.07 -8.18 -12.47
N THR A 119 1.10 -7.91 -11.90
CA THR A 119 1.24 -7.63 -10.47
C THR A 119 1.60 -6.17 -10.26
N VAL A 120 1.02 -5.55 -9.25
CA VAL A 120 1.31 -4.17 -8.85
C VAL A 120 1.86 -4.17 -7.43
N ALA A 121 2.97 -3.45 -7.22
CA ALA A 121 3.47 -3.07 -5.91
C ALA A 121 3.20 -1.57 -5.69
N LEU A 122 2.25 -1.24 -4.80
CA LEU A 122 1.89 0.13 -4.45
C LEU A 122 2.47 0.48 -3.07
N ILE A 123 3.51 1.32 -3.06
CA ILE A 123 4.31 1.61 -1.86
C ILE A 123 4.53 3.12 -1.76
N ASP A 124 4.58 3.63 -0.53
CA ASP A 124 4.69 5.06 -0.18
C ASP A 124 6.02 5.74 -0.54
N GLY A 125 7.06 4.98 -0.88
CA GLY A 125 8.39 5.49 -1.23
C GLY A 125 9.50 5.04 -0.28
N GLN A 126 9.17 4.37 0.83
CA GLN A 126 10.19 3.89 1.76
C GLN A 126 11.09 2.81 1.11
N THR A 127 12.39 3.10 0.96
CA THR A 127 13.36 2.23 0.28
C THR A 127 13.37 0.80 0.82
N SER A 128 13.31 0.63 2.13
CA SER A 128 13.29 -0.72 2.73
C SER A 128 12.06 -1.55 2.35
N PHE A 129 10.95 -0.92 1.94
CA PHE A 129 9.78 -1.64 1.43
C PHE A 129 9.94 -2.01 -0.04
N TRP A 130 10.61 -1.18 -0.85
CA TRP A 130 10.97 -1.53 -2.22
C TRP A 130 11.90 -2.74 -2.26
N ASP A 131 12.97 -2.71 -1.45
CA ASP A 131 13.92 -3.83 -1.36
C ASP A 131 13.22 -5.13 -0.92
N ALA A 132 12.35 -5.03 0.09
CA ALA A 132 11.61 -6.18 0.58
C ALA A 132 10.55 -6.68 -0.42
N ALA A 133 9.87 -5.78 -1.13
CA ALA A 133 8.92 -6.13 -2.19
C ALA A 133 9.61 -6.86 -3.34
N GLN A 134 10.76 -6.35 -3.81
CA GLN A 134 11.56 -6.99 -4.85
C GLN A 134 11.99 -8.41 -4.47
N ALA A 135 12.25 -8.65 -3.18
CA ALA A 135 12.64 -9.97 -2.70
C ALA A 135 11.49 -10.99 -2.63
N VAL A 136 10.24 -10.55 -2.47
CA VAL A 136 9.12 -11.45 -2.11
C VAL A 136 7.89 -11.41 -3.01
N ILE A 137 7.79 -10.43 -3.90
CA ILE A 137 6.72 -10.32 -4.88
C ILE A 137 7.29 -10.84 -6.20
N PRO A 138 7.12 -12.14 -6.50
CA PRO A 138 7.72 -12.75 -7.67
C PRO A 138 6.98 -12.34 -8.95
N GLY A 139 7.69 -12.35 -10.07
CA GLY A 139 7.12 -12.24 -11.41
C GLY A 139 7.89 -11.30 -12.32
N GLU A 140 7.89 -11.60 -13.61
CA GLU A 140 8.47 -10.74 -14.65
C GLU A 140 7.61 -9.50 -14.95
N HIS A 141 6.36 -9.49 -14.46
CA HIS A 141 5.35 -8.48 -14.75
C HIS A 141 4.91 -7.69 -13.50
N VAL A 142 5.89 -7.29 -12.67
CA VAL A 142 5.63 -6.40 -11.53
C VAL A 142 5.74 -4.95 -11.97
N THR A 143 4.66 -4.19 -11.81
CA THR A 143 4.64 -2.74 -11.96
C THR A 143 4.73 -2.08 -10.59
N GLU A 144 5.82 -1.37 -10.37
CA GLU A 144 6.06 -0.57 -9.16
C GLU A 144 5.35 0.79 -9.29
N ILE A 145 4.55 1.15 -8.29
CA ILE A 145 3.81 2.42 -8.25
C ILE A 145 4.08 3.11 -6.92
N LEU A 146 4.64 4.31 -7.00
CA LEU A 146 4.78 5.20 -5.86
C LEU A 146 3.41 5.77 -5.46
N ASP A 147 3.03 5.63 -4.19
CA ASP A 147 1.83 6.29 -3.66
C ASP A 147 2.07 7.78 -3.47
N LEU A 148 1.78 8.53 -4.54
CA LEU A 148 1.90 9.98 -4.58
C LEU A 148 1.01 10.69 -3.56
N LEU A 149 -0.04 10.06 -3.01
CA LEU A 149 -0.85 10.73 -1.98
C LEU A 149 -0.09 10.86 -0.66
N HIS A 150 0.75 9.89 -0.32
CA HIS A 150 1.65 9.99 0.81
C HIS A 150 2.79 10.97 0.50
N ALA A 151 3.43 10.83 -0.66
CA ALA A 151 4.55 11.70 -1.05
C ALA A 151 4.15 13.18 -1.26
N ALA A 152 2.90 13.47 -1.62
CA ALA A 152 2.43 14.84 -1.86
C ALA A 152 2.45 15.71 -0.59
N GLY A 153 2.32 15.11 0.59
CA GLY A 153 2.48 15.84 1.85
C GLY A 153 3.88 16.45 1.97
N ASP A 154 4.91 15.65 1.70
CA ASP A 154 6.31 16.07 1.76
C ASP A 154 6.63 17.12 0.68
N VAL A 155 6.05 16.99 -0.51
CA VAL A 155 6.17 18.00 -1.58
C VAL A 155 5.58 19.33 -1.15
N SER A 156 4.43 19.33 -0.47
CA SER A 156 3.83 20.56 0.04
C SER A 156 4.67 21.21 1.13
N GLU A 157 5.28 20.42 2.02
CA GLU A 157 6.18 20.93 3.04
C GLU A 157 7.45 21.53 2.41
N ALA A 158 8.07 20.82 1.46
CA ALA A 158 9.21 21.32 0.71
C ALA A 158 8.89 22.61 -0.07
N ALA A 159 7.72 22.67 -0.72
CA ALA A 159 7.26 23.87 -1.41
C ALA A 159 7.10 25.06 -0.45
N ASN A 160 6.53 24.83 0.74
CA ASN A 160 6.40 25.87 1.77
C ASN A 160 7.76 26.34 2.31
N LEU A 161 8.75 25.44 2.41
CA LEU A 161 10.12 25.81 2.79
C LEU A 161 10.81 26.67 1.71
N LEU A 162 10.54 26.39 0.44
CA LEU A 162 11.09 27.15 -0.70
C LEU A 162 10.32 28.46 -0.97
N HIS A 163 9.05 28.54 -0.58
CA HIS A 163 8.17 29.69 -0.78
C HIS A 163 7.37 30.07 0.48
N PRO A 164 8.03 30.53 1.56
CA PRO A 164 7.42 30.69 2.89
C PRO A 164 6.31 31.76 3.01
N ASN A 165 6.06 32.58 1.98
CA ASN A 165 5.16 33.76 2.06
C ASN A 165 4.14 33.86 0.91
N GLN A 166 3.66 32.74 0.36
CA GLN A 166 2.51 32.74 -0.56
C GLN A 166 1.37 31.93 0.06
N ALA A 167 0.72 32.51 1.07
CA ALA A 167 -0.55 32.06 1.62
C ALA A 167 -1.53 33.24 1.68
#